data_AF-A0A8S3RY26-F1
#
_entry.id   AF-A0A8S3RY26-F1
#
_cell.length_a   1.000
_cell.length_b   1.000
_cell.length_c   1.000
_cell.angle_alpha   90.00
_cell.angle_beta   90.00
_cell.angle_gamma   90.00
#
_symmetry.space_group_name_H-M   'P 1'
#
loop_
_entity.id
_entity.type
_entity.pdbx_description
1 polymer ?
#
loop_
_entity_poly.entity_id
_entity_poly.type
_entity_poly.pdbx_seq_one_letter_code
_entity_poly.pdbx_strand_id
1 'polypeptide(L)'
;MIVNYHNDIRRLIYASNMQALSWDHAAAEKAREWGHNCIFNRLWDDNYGENLYKTYFTKATRSREVMMDALKDWDKERQNLFSWDVKCTESETCNYKQLVSAKSDSVGCALIKCPRMIESKKTTNYNMNYFICFYSPKVELDKQPFTYGRKCSACPQGYHCKRKMCTKKKWKKIKHSGNVIKEKLPERKLSIPTANVIIREDSRGYMPHKNTSNDQTNVLLPIPPAALTGREASEKVFNGGNTEIKVTPRRRRMKRQSSRRYSSYDDYLRRERLRRERERAQQLYEREQLKRQREELAAHQRRNSRPSAQIRRRPAQTRRRESQRITAPGSVTVEEQNYLTQAHNLLRGSQMTKLKWSRYLQRWADYVIRCAVEYPGPITTYTNFGKISNGGNIYNIVYNWGNEGYNVNKKLVSGCRTPADRERCNHNVIVRNEFLREYACAARNCQSGIRQLTCIYR
;
A
#
# COMPACT_ATOMS: atom_id res chain seq x y z
N MET A 1 2.80 -7.30 15.82
CA MET A 1 3.89 -6.52 15.19
C MET A 1 4.48 -7.26 14.00
N ILE A 2 5.10 -8.41 14.25
CA ILE A 2 5.75 -9.34 13.32
C ILE A 2 5.08 -9.42 11.93
N VAL A 3 3.80 -9.80 11.88
CA VAL A 3 2.99 -9.91 10.65
C VAL A 3 2.98 -8.63 9.81
N ASN A 4 3.00 -7.44 10.42
CA ASN A 4 2.99 -6.19 9.66
C ASN A 4 4.30 -5.99 8.89
N TYR A 5 5.45 -6.34 9.47
CA TYR A 5 6.75 -6.14 8.82
C TYR A 5 7.01 -7.16 7.73
N HIS A 6 6.70 -8.44 7.95
CA HIS A 6 6.68 -9.45 6.89
C HIS A 6 5.84 -8.98 5.68
N ASN A 7 4.61 -8.52 5.96
CA ASN A 7 3.71 -7.99 4.94
C ASN A 7 4.14 -6.66 4.33
N ASP A 8 5.03 -5.92 4.98
CA ASP A 8 5.57 -4.67 4.44
C ASP A 8 6.70 -4.99 3.45
N ILE A 9 7.60 -5.91 3.79
CA ILE A 9 8.64 -6.47 2.90
C ILE A 9 7.98 -7.11 1.66
N ARG A 10 7.06 -8.06 1.86
CA ARG A 10 6.31 -8.74 0.78
C ARG A 10 5.58 -7.78 -0.17
N ARG A 11 5.07 -6.65 0.34
CA ARG A 11 4.37 -5.63 -0.46
C ARG A 11 5.29 -4.74 -1.29
N LEU A 12 6.59 -4.68 -1.00
CA LEU A 12 7.54 -3.93 -1.84
C LEU A 12 7.74 -4.63 -3.20
N ILE A 13 7.68 -5.96 -3.23
CA ILE A 13 7.92 -6.82 -4.39
C ILE A 13 6.83 -6.66 -5.46
N TYR A 14 7.20 -6.63 -6.73
CA TYR A 14 6.28 -6.65 -7.88
C TYR A 14 5.85 -8.08 -8.20
N ALA A 15 5.02 -8.63 -7.31
CA ALA A 15 4.49 -9.98 -7.40
C ALA A 15 2.97 -9.94 -7.66
N SER A 16 2.52 -10.69 -8.66
CA SER A 16 1.13 -10.72 -9.13
C SER A 16 0.19 -11.52 -8.19
N ASN A 17 0.74 -12.51 -7.48
CA ASN A 17 0.02 -13.48 -6.64
C ASN A 17 0.33 -13.39 -5.13
N MET A 18 1.11 -12.40 -4.68
CA MET A 18 1.60 -12.30 -3.29
C MET A 18 0.48 -12.29 -2.24
N GLN A 19 0.37 -13.37 -1.47
CA GLN A 19 -0.57 -13.45 -0.36
C GLN A 19 -0.07 -12.67 0.87
N ALA A 20 -1.00 -12.01 1.56
CA ALA A 20 -0.74 -11.34 2.82
C ALA A 20 -0.76 -12.36 3.96
N LEU A 21 0.31 -12.40 4.76
CA LEU A 21 0.37 -13.24 5.95
C LEU A 21 -0.65 -12.76 7.00
N SER A 22 -1.28 -13.72 7.66
CA SER A 22 -2.05 -13.56 8.89
C SER A 22 -1.26 -14.13 10.08
N TRP A 23 -1.66 -13.79 11.31
CA TRP A 23 -1.05 -14.42 12.49
C TRP A 23 -1.67 -15.80 12.72
N ASP A 24 -0.82 -16.78 12.98
CA ASP A 24 -1.19 -18.15 13.28
C ASP A 24 -0.81 -18.48 14.73
N HIS A 25 -1.80 -18.77 15.56
CA HIS A 25 -1.56 -19.09 16.96
C HIS A 25 -0.99 -20.50 17.15
N ALA A 26 -1.37 -21.47 16.32
CA ALA A 26 -0.87 -22.84 16.41
C ALA A 26 0.59 -22.93 15.94
N ALA A 27 0.93 -22.23 14.85
CA ALA A 27 2.31 -22.13 14.39
C ALA A 27 3.20 -21.37 15.40
N ALA A 28 2.66 -20.36 16.10
CA ALA A 28 3.40 -19.62 17.12
C ALA A 28 3.65 -20.45 18.38
N GLU A 29 2.70 -21.32 18.76
CA GLU A 29 2.86 -22.27 19.87
C GLU A 29 3.93 -23.32 19.53
N LYS A 30 3.83 -23.97 18.36
CA LYS A 30 4.87 -24.90 17.88
C LYS A 30 6.26 -24.24 17.79
N ALA A 31 6.36 -22.99 17.33
CA ALA A 31 7.61 -22.25 17.29
C ALA A 31 8.19 -22.00 18.70
N ARG A 32 7.33 -21.86 19.73
CA ARG A 32 7.73 -21.75 21.13
C ARG A 32 8.22 -23.09 21.67
N GLU A 33 7.42 -24.15 21.51
CA GLU A 33 7.75 -25.53 21.90
C GLU A 33 9.11 -25.95 21.33
N TRP A 34 9.31 -25.78 20.01
CA TRP A 34 10.58 -26.08 19.34
C TRP A 34 11.74 -25.23 19.89
N GLY A 35 11.52 -23.93 20.03
CA GLY A 35 12.56 -22.99 20.48
C GLY A 35 13.07 -23.24 21.90
N HIS A 36 12.25 -23.82 22.78
CA HIS A 36 12.66 -24.19 24.14
C HIS A 36 13.72 -25.30 24.17
N ASN A 37 13.85 -26.11 23.12
CA ASN A 37 14.96 -27.07 23.00
C ASN A 37 16.32 -26.39 22.77
N CYS A 38 16.31 -25.11 22.36
CA CYS A 38 17.52 -24.33 22.10
C CYS A 38 18.50 -24.97 21.10
N ILE A 39 17.96 -25.69 20.12
CA ILE A 39 18.71 -26.24 18.99
C ILE A 39 18.57 -25.30 17.80
N PHE A 40 19.67 -24.69 17.36
CA PHE A 40 19.74 -23.84 16.17
C PHE A 40 19.98 -24.71 14.92
N ASN A 41 18.99 -25.52 14.58
CA ASN A 41 18.96 -26.33 13.36
C ASN A 41 17.56 -26.28 12.74
N ARG A 42 17.51 -26.47 11.42
CA ARG A 42 16.27 -26.53 10.65
C ARG A 42 15.48 -27.81 10.91
N LEU A 43 14.15 -27.69 10.94
CA LEU A 43 13.21 -28.78 11.05
C LEU A 43 13.01 -29.46 9.69
N TRP A 44 13.60 -30.65 9.55
CA TRP A 44 13.43 -31.46 8.35
C TRP A 44 11.97 -31.93 8.18
N ASP A 45 11.34 -32.37 9.27
CA ASP A 45 10.03 -33.04 9.27
C ASP A 45 8.99 -32.32 10.15
N ASP A 46 8.58 -31.12 9.73
CA ASP A 46 7.36 -30.48 10.22
C ASP A 46 6.57 -29.85 9.06
N ASN A 47 5.26 -29.66 9.23
CA ASN A 47 4.32 -29.19 8.22
C ASN A 47 4.40 -27.67 7.93
N TYR A 48 5.46 -27.02 8.41
CA TYR A 48 5.70 -25.59 8.28
C TYR A 48 6.97 -25.30 7.48
N GLY A 49 6.97 -24.16 6.79
CA GLY A 49 8.23 -23.51 6.41
C GLY A 49 8.77 -22.73 7.60
N GLU A 50 10.08 -22.45 7.65
CA GLU A 50 10.68 -21.81 8.83
C GLU A 50 11.74 -20.75 8.47
N ASN A 51 11.86 -19.75 9.33
CA ASN A 51 13.05 -18.90 9.42
C ASN A 51 13.60 -18.92 10.86
N LEU A 52 14.91 -18.99 10.98
CA LEU A 52 15.65 -19.02 12.24
C LEU A 52 16.56 -17.79 12.35
N TYR A 53 16.68 -17.20 13.53
CA TYR A 53 17.61 -16.12 13.82
C TYR A 53 18.11 -16.21 15.26
N LYS A 54 19.38 -15.91 15.49
CA LYS A 54 19.99 -15.86 16.82
C LYS A 54 20.85 -14.61 17.00
N THR A 55 20.91 -14.10 18.22
CA THR A 55 21.81 -13.01 18.61
C THR A 55 22.10 -13.10 20.10
N TYR A 56 23.25 -12.60 20.56
CA TYR A 56 23.56 -12.57 21.99
C TYR A 56 22.50 -11.82 22.80
N PHE A 57 22.24 -12.32 24.01
CA PHE A 57 21.40 -11.70 25.02
C PHE A 57 22.25 -10.80 25.92
N THR A 58 21.90 -9.51 25.97
CA THR A 58 22.39 -8.56 26.97
C THR A 58 21.22 -8.07 27.82
N LYS A 59 21.51 -7.54 29.02
CA LYS A 59 20.49 -6.94 29.89
C LYS A 59 19.73 -5.79 29.22
N ALA A 60 20.32 -5.13 28.21
CA ALA A 60 19.70 -4.05 27.44
C ALA A 60 18.86 -4.56 26.24
N THR A 61 18.97 -5.83 25.85
CA THR A 61 18.33 -6.37 24.65
C THR A 61 16.80 -6.34 24.77
N ARG A 62 16.15 -5.59 23.87
CA ARG A 62 14.68 -5.51 23.79
C ARG A 62 14.16 -6.54 22.81
N SER A 63 13.15 -7.32 23.19
CA SER A 63 12.50 -8.31 22.32
C SER A 63 12.04 -7.73 20.99
N ARG A 64 11.53 -6.49 20.99
CA ARG A 64 11.16 -5.77 19.76
C ARG A 64 12.33 -5.50 18.83
N GLU A 65 13.53 -5.27 19.35
CA GLU A 65 14.71 -5.01 18.52
C GLU A 65 15.20 -6.34 17.92
N VAL A 66 15.33 -7.43 18.70
CA VAL A 66 15.71 -8.78 18.19
C VAL A 66 14.79 -9.30 17.08
N MET A 67 13.48 -9.33 17.30
CA MET A 67 12.50 -9.79 16.30
C MET A 67 12.55 -8.99 14.99
N MET A 68 13.04 -7.76 15.07
CA MET A 68 13.08 -6.82 13.96
C MET A 68 14.44 -6.80 13.26
N ASP A 69 15.52 -7.08 13.96
CA ASP A 69 16.83 -7.24 13.36
C ASP A 69 16.90 -8.60 12.62
N ALA A 70 16.23 -9.65 13.12
CA ALA A 70 15.98 -10.90 12.40
C ALA A 70 15.33 -10.70 11.02
N LEU A 71 14.26 -9.88 10.96
CA LEU A 71 13.56 -9.60 9.70
C LEU A 71 14.40 -8.77 8.70
N LYS A 72 15.39 -8.04 9.20
CA LYS A 72 16.37 -7.27 8.44
C LYS A 72 17.41 -8.20 7.83
N ASP A 73 17.90 -9.12 8.65
CA ASP A 73 18.87 -10.15 8.30
C ASP A 73 18.32 -11.03 7.16
N TRP A 74 17.12 -11.58 7.36
CA TRP A 74 16.40 -12.36 6.35
C TRP A 74 16.02 -11.57 5.08
N ASP A 75 15.78 -10.25 5.14
CA ASP A 75 15.58 -9.44 3.91
C ASP A 75 16.92 -9.14 3.21
N LYS A 76 18.04 -9.04 3.95
CA LYS A 76 19.37 -8.73 3.41
C LYS A 76 19.90 -9.86 2.53
N GLU A 77 19.63 -11.12 2.87
CA GLU A 77 19.99 -12.32 2.09
C GLU A 77 19.67 -12.22 0.59
N ARG A 78 18.67 -11.41 0.20
CA ARG A 78 18.36 -11.07 -1.20
C ARG A 78 19.55 -10.57 -2.03
N GLN A 79 20.58 -10.05 -1.38
CA GLN A 79 21.81 -9.54 -2.01
C GLN A 79 22.66 -10.69 -2.58
N ASN A 80 22.51 -11.89 -2.03
CA ASN A 80 23.24 -13.10 -2.42
C ASN A 80 22.45 -13.95 -3.44
N LEU A 81 21.25 -13.51 -3.86
CA LEU A 81 20.33 -14.29 -4.66
C LEU A 81 20.34 -13.87 -6.14
N PHE A 82 21.22 -14.51 -6.91
CA PHE A 82 21.41 -14.26 -8.34
C PHE A 82 20.39 -15.00 -9.24
N SER A 83 19.93 -16.19 -8.83
CA SER A 83 18.79 -16.90 -9.43
C SER A 83 17.89 -17.50 -8.34
N TRP A 84 16.65 -17.85 -8.67
CA TRP A 84 15.75 -18.58 -7.77
C TRP A 84 16.16 -20.05 -7.58
N ASP A 85 16.98 -20.61 -8.48
CA ASP A 85 17.37 -22.02 -8.48
C ASP A 85 18.50 -22.36 -7.49
N VAL A 86 19.17 -21.35 -6.91
CA VAL A 86 20.26 -21.54 -5.94
C VAL A 86 19.74 -22.28 -4.72
N LYS A 87 20.26 -23.47 -4.41
CA LYS A 87 19.68 -24.30 -3.34
C LYS A 87 19.96 -23.74 -1.96
N CYS A 88 19.12 -24.18 -1.02
CA CYS A 88 19.27 -23.88 0.40
C CYS A 88 20.51 -24.48 1.08
N THR A 89 21.15 -25.48 0.46
CA THR A 89 22.43 -26.07 0.88
C THR A 89 23.64 -25.33 0.32
N GLU A 90 23.43 -24.51 -0.71
CA GLU A 90 24.48 -23.84 -1.49
C GLU A 90 24.58 -22.34 -1.16
N SER A 91 23.63 -21.79 -0.39
CA SER A 91 23.62 -20.36 -0.03
C SER A 91 22.79 -20.01 1.21
N GLU A 92 23.18 -18.92 1.88
CA GLU A 92 22.38 -18.22 2.89
C GLU A 92 21.30 -17.34 2.23
N THR A 93 20.33 -17.95 1.54
CA THR A 93 19.22 -17.23 0.87
C THR A 93 17.80 -17.70 1.24
N CYS A 94 17.71 -18.79 2.00
CA CYS A 94 16.44 -19.46 2.30
C CYS A 94 15.48 -18.60 3.12
N ASN A 95 16.00 -17.84 4.09
CA ASN A 95 15.12 -17.06 4.96
C ASN A 95 14.48 -15.93 4.15
N TYR A 96 15.18 -15.36 3.15
CA TYR A 96 14.58 -14.46 2.17
C TYR A 96 13.52 -15.15 1.33
N LYS A 97 13.85 -16.28 0.68
CA LYS A 97 12.90 -17.02 -0.18
C LYS A 97 11.62 -17.37 0.57
N GLN A 98 11.73 -17.83 1.82
CA GLN A 98 10.60 -18.15 2.68
C GLN A 98 9.80 -16.91 3.09
N LEU A 99 10.47 -15.83 3.49
CA LEU A 99 9.87 -14.53 3.83
C LEU A 99 9.02 -13.97 2.67
N VAL A 100 9.47 -14.16 1.42
CA VAL A 100 8.80 -13.66 0.20
C VAL A 100 7.93 -14.70 -0.53
N SER A 101 7.75 -15.89 0.02
CA SER A 101 6.95 -16.96 -0.60
C SER A 101 5.46 -16.63 -0.65
N ALA A 102 4.94 -16.35 -1.85
CA ALA A 102 3.57 -15.94 -2.11
C ALA A 102 2.50 -17.00 -1.79
N LYS A 103 2.89 -18.29 -1.69
CA LYS A 103 1.98 -19.38 -1.31
C LYS A 103 1.66 -19.42 0.19
N SER A 104 2.61 -19.10 1.06
CA SER A 104 2.37 -19.00 2.50
C SER A 104 1.48 -17.79 2.82
N ASP A 105 0.48 -17.98 3.70
CA ASP A 105 -0.53 -16.97 4.07
C ASP A 105 -0.81 -16.86 5.58
N SER A 106 -0.17 -17.70 6.40
CA SER A 106 -0.10 -17.56 7.85
C SER A 106 1.35 -17.61 8.33
N VAL A 107 1.62 -16.97 9.47
CA VAL A 107 2.90 -17.02 10.17
C VAL A 107 2.68 -16.93 11.68
N GLY A 108 3.36 -17.77 12.43
CA GLY A 108 3.44 -17.72 13.89
C GLY A 108 4.90 -17.79 14.32
N CYS A 109 5.27 -17.03 15.35
CA CYS A 109 6.68 -16.88 15.75
C CYS A 109 6.85 -16.81 17.27
N ALA A 110 8.00 -17.25 17.75
CA ALA A 110 8.39 -17.19 19.16
C ALA A 110 9.79 -16.59 19.32
N LEU A 111 10.03 -15.95 20.47
CA LEU A 111 11.33 -15.45 20.91
C LEU A 111 11.68 -16.10 22.24
N ILE A 112 12.70 -16.95 22.24
CA ILE A 112 13.15 -17.73 23.39
C ILE A 112 14.52 -17.19 23.85
N LYS A 113 14.79 -17.23 25.16
CA LYS A 113 16.14 -17.05 25.70
C LYS A 113 16.75 -18.42 25.96
N CYS A 114 17.90 -18.67 25.36
CA CYS A 114 18.66 -19.89 25.45
C CYS A 114 19.95 -19.64 26.24
N PRO A 115 20.02 -20.03 27.54
CA PRO A 115 21.25 -19.95 28.32
C PRO A 115 22.39 -20.74 27.68
N ARG A 116 22.05 -21.91 27.10
CA ARG A 116 22.90 -22.76 26.27
C ARG A 116 22.14 -23.10 25.00
N MET A 117 22.79 -22.98 23.84
CA MET A 117 22.23 -23.23 22.51
C MET A 117 23.17 -24.16 21.74
N ILE A 118 22.62 -25.25 21.20
CA ILE A 118 23.36 -26.22 20.38
C ILE A 118 23.15 -25.85 18.92
N GLU A 119 24.22 -25.68 18.16
CA GLU A 119 24.17 -25.39 16.72
C GLU A 119 24.70 -26.55 15.88
N SER A 120 25.78 -27.19 16.35
CA SER A 120 26.34 -28.40 15.76
C SER A 120 26.86 -29.32 16.85
N LYS A 121 27.26 -30.55 16.51
CA LYS A 121 27.96 -31.46 17.44
C LYS A 121 29.24 -30.85 18.04
N LYS A 122 29.81 -29.81 17.42
CA LYS A 122 31.04 -29.12 17.86
C LYS A 122 30.80 -27.69 18.35
N THR A 123 29.60 -27.12 18.17
CA THR A 123 29.33 -25.68 18.40
C THR A 123 28.21 -25.50 19.42
N THR A 124 28.57 -24.97 20.60
CA THR A 124 27.63 -24.50 21.62
C THR A 124 27.80 -23.00 21.81
N ASN A 125 26.70 -22.26 21.72
CA ASN A 125 26.64 -20.82 22.02
C ASN A 125 25.95 -20.62 23.39
N TYR A 126 26.31 -19.56 24.12
CA TYR A 126 25.72 -19.24 25.42
C TYR A 126 25.01 -17.90 25.41
N ASN A 127 23.99 -17.75 26.25
CA ASN A 127 23.19 -16.54 26.40
C ASN A 127 22.70 -15.99 25.04
N MET A 128 21.96 -16.80 24.29
CA MET A 128 21.40 -16.42 23.00
C MET A 128 19.92 -16.05 23.13
N ASN A 129 19.47 -15.01 22.43
CA ASN A 129 18.09 -14.91 22.01
C ASN A 129 17.91 -15.75 20.75
N TYR A 130 16.87 -16.58 20.71
CA TYR A 130 16.48 -17.40 19.57
C TYR A 130 15.12 -16.94 19.07
N PHE A 131 15.05 -16.44 17.83
CA PHE A 131 13.80 -16.07 17.18
C PHE A 131 13.48 -17.04 16.06
N ILE A 132 12.30 -17.64 16.12
CA ILE A 132 11.81 -18.65 15.17
C ILE A 132 10.49 -18.14 14.60
N CYS A 133 10.30 -18.24 13.29
CA CYS A 133 9.03 -18.03 12.62
C CYS A 133 8.66 -19.24 11.77
N PHE A 134 7.48 -19.82 12.03
CA PHE A 134 6.87 -20.87 11.21
C PHE A 134 5.80 -20.30 10.29
N TYR A 135 5.79 -20.77 9.05
CA TYR A 135 4.97 -20.29 7.95
C TYR A 135 4.08 -21.41 7.41
N SER A 136 2.81 -21.10 7.14
CA SER A 136 1.87 -22.07 6.55
C SER A 136 1.13 -21.51 5.33
N PRO A 137 0.85 -22.32 4.29
CA PRO A 137 1.44 -23.66 4.07
C PRO A 137 2.97 -23.61 3.92
N LYS A 138 3.62 -24.75 4.22
CA LYS A 138 5.02 -25.02 3.85
C LYS A 138 5.18 -24.89 2.34
N VAL A 139 6.36 -24.45 1.92
CA VAL A 139 6.69 -24.15 0.52
C VAL A 139 8.04 -24.77 0.18
N GLU A 140 8.20 -25.18 -1.07
CA GLU A 140 9.49 -25.62 -1.60
C GLU A 140 10.37 -24.39 -1.88
N LEU A 141 11.48 -24.25 -1.16
CA LEU A 141 12.37 -23.09 -1.26
C LEU A 141 13.34 -23.17 -2.46
N ASP A 142 13.42 -24.30 -3.14
CA ASP A 142 14.19 -24.45 -4.39
C ASP A 142 13.39 -24.03 -5.63
N LYS A 143 12.13 -23.58 -5.44
CA LYS A 143 11.28 -23.02 -6.51
C LYS A 143 11.11 -21.52 -6.35
N GLN A 144 10.76 -20.85 -7.46
CA GLN A 144 10.46 -19.43 -7.45
C GLN A 144 9.34 -19.09 -6.44
N PRO A 145 9.58 -18.22 -5.45
CA PRO A 145 8.66 -18.02 -4.32
C PRO A 145 7.39 -17.24 -4.68
N PHE A 146 7.40 -16.47 -5.78
CA PHE A 146 6.26 -15.68 -6.25
C PHE A 146 6.30 -15.48 -7.76
N THR A 147 5.16 -15.16 -8.37
CA THR A 147 5.09 -14.83 -9.80
C THR A 147 5.29 -13.33 -9.98
N TYR A 148 6.23 -12.91 -10.82
CA TYR A 148 6.41 -11.49 -11.16
C TYR A 148 5.15 -10.90 -11.81
N GLY A 149 4.94 -9.58 -11.63
CA GLY A 149 3.94 -8.83 -12.38
C GLY A 149 3.24 -7.72 -11.60
N ARG A 150 2.19 -7.16 -12.21
CA ARG A 150 1.36 -6.13 -11.58
C ARG A 150 0.72 -6.69 -10.31
N LYS A 151 0.89 -5.99 -9.18
CA LYS A 151 0.45 -6.47 -7.87
C LYS A 151 -1.05 -6.81 -7.88
N CYS A 152 -1.39 -7.98 -7.35
CA CYS A 152 -2.72 -8.60 -7.38
C CYS A 152 -3.28 -9.00 -8.77
N SER A 153 -2.52 -8.99 -9.87
CA SER A 153 -3.06 -9.41 -11.18
C SER A 153 -3.31 -10.91 -11.32
N ALA A 154 -2.79 -11.73 -10.39
CA ALA A 154 -2.94 -13.18 -10.37
C ALA A 154 -3.20 -13.70 -8.94
N CYS A 155 -4.10 -13.04 -8.19
CA CYS A 155 -4.48 -13.55 -6.88
C CYS A 155 -5.19 -14.92 -6.99
N PRO A 156 -4.90 -15.88 -6.09
CA PRO A 156 -5.55 -17.19 -6.10
C PRO A 156 -7.06 -17.11 -5.85
N GLN A 157 -7.79 -18.13 -6.30
CA GLN A 157 -9.24 -18.23 -6.13
C GLN A 157 -9.63 -18.16 -4.65
N GLY A 158 -10.69 -17.42 -4.34
CA GLY A 158 -11.11 -17.16 -2.94
C GLY A 158 -10.39 -15.98 -2.27
N TYR A 159 -9.43 -15.33 -2.93
CA TYR A 159 -8.75 -14.13 -2.43
C TYR A 159 -9.28 -12.87 -3.14
N HIS A 160 -8.94 -11.71 -2.58
CA HIS A 160 -9.19 -10.40 -3.17
C HIS A 160 -7.98 -9.49 -2.91
N CYS A 161 -7.75 -8.51 -3.78
CA CYS A 161 -6.68 -7.54 -3.57
C CYS A 161 -7.02 -6.59 -2.42
N LYS A 162 -6.14 -6.51 -1.42
CA LYS A 162 -6.21 -5.53 -0.34
C LYS A 162 -4.83 -4.98 -0.06
N ARG A 163 -4.68 -3.65 -0.17
CA ARG A 163 -3.40 -2.94 0.05
C ARG A 163 -2.23 -3.57 -0.75
N LYS A 164 -2.45 -3.85 -2.04
CA LYS A 164 -1.46 -4.41 -2.98
C LYS A 164 -0.97 -5.84 -2.66
N MET A 165 -1.77 -6.64 -1.94
CA MET A 165 -1.54 -8.08 -1.71
C MET A 165 -2.86 -8.85 -1.78
N CYS A 166 -2.79 -10.15 -1.99
CA CYS A 166 -3.95 -11.05 -2.00
C CYS A 166 -4.34 -11.44 -0.56
N THR A 167 -5.62 -11.25 -0.21
CA THR A 167 -6.16 -11.59 1.11
C THR A 167 -7.37 -12.51 1.00
N LYS A 168 -7.45 -13.55 1.84
CA LYS A 168 -8.61 -14.46 1.94
C LYS A 168 -9.92 -13.66 2.08
N LYS A 169 -10.94 -14.00 1.30
CA LYS A 169 -12.29 -13.46 1.49
C LYS A 169 -12.84 -13.96 2.83
N LYS A 170 -13.24 -13.06 3.72
CA LYS A 170 -13.94 -13.44 4.96
C LYS A 170 -15.41 -13.70 4.65
N TRP A 171 -15.77 -14.97 4.51
CA TRP A 171 -17.18 -15.39 4.47
C TRP A 171 -17.80 -15.18 5.85
N LYS A 172 -18.83 -14.33 5.96
CA LYS A 172 -19.70 -14.37 7.13
C LYS A 172 -20.54 -15.64 7.03
N LYS A 173 -20.39 -16.58 7.97
CA LYS A 173 -21.40 -17.63 8.18
C LYS A 173 -22.67 -16.94 8.70
N ILE A 174 -23.62 -16.67 7.81
CA ILE A 174 -24.97 -16.32 8.23
C ILE A 174 -25.60 -17.63 8.70
N LYS A 175 -25.83 -17.76 10.01
CA LYS A 175 -26.69 -18.83 10.53
C LYS A 175 -28.13 -18.46 10.16
N HIS A 176 -28.62 -18.97 9.03
CA HIS A 176 -30.06 -19.12 8.85
C HIS A 176 -30.49 -20.38 9.59
N SER A 177 -31.48 -20.25 10.48
CA SER A 177 -32.15 -21.40 11.07
C SER A 177 -32.81 -22.20 9.94
N GLY A 178 -32.49 -23.50 9.86
CA GLY A 178 -33.26 -24.51 9.13
C GLY A 178 -33.70 -24.16 7.70
N ASN A 179 -32.77 -24.03 6.75
CA ASN A 179 -32.81 -24.73 5.45
C ASN A 179 -31.70 -24.23 4.49
N VAL A 180 -31.23 -25.13 3.62
CA VAL A 180 -30.15 -24.85 2.65
C VAL A 180 -30.74 -24.59 1.27
N ILE A 181 -30.72 -23.34 0.82
CA ILE A 181 -30.80 -22.98 -0.60
C ILE A 181 -29.59 -22.09 -0.90
N LYS A 182 -28.80 -22.46 -1.92
CA LYS A 182 -27.65 -21.67 -2.38
C LYS A 182 -28.12 -20.62 -3.38
N GLU A 183 -28.34 -19.39 -2.94
CA GLU A 183 -28.61 -18.28 -3.85
C GLU A 183 -27.49 -17.23 -3.85
N LYS A 184 -27.20 -16.69 -5.04
CA LYS A 184 -26.06 -15.81 -5.31
C LYS A 184 -26.54 -14.37 -5.36
N LEU A 185 -26.50 -13.67 -4.22
CA LEU A 185 -26.98 -12.28 -4.12
C LEU A 185 -26.27 -11.36 -5.13
N PRO A 186 -27.00 -10.50 -5.87
CA PRO A 186 -26.43 -9.71 -6.96
C PRO A 186 -25.60 -8.51 -6.47
N GLU A 187 -24.66 -8.07 -7.31
CA GLU A 187 -23.84 -6.89 -7.06
C GLU A 187 -24.69 -5.61 -7.09
N ARG A 188 -24.66 -4.82 -6.00
CA ARG A 188 -25.21 -3.46 -6.00
C ARG A 188 -24.39 -2.58 -6.95
N LYS A 189 -24.90 -2.36 -8.16
CA LYS A 189 -24.50 -1.22 -9.00
C LYS A 189 -24.87 0.07 -8.26
N LEU A 190 -23.87 0.88 -7.90
CA LEU A 190 -24.11 2.23 -7.39
C LEU A 190 -24.16 3.20 -8.57
N SER A 191 -25.35 3.38 -9.14
CA SER A 191 -25.61 4.41 -10.15
C SER A 191 -25.60 5.80 -9.50
N ILE A 192 -24.82 6.72 -10.07
CA ILE A 192 -24.80 8.13 -9.68
C ILE A 192 -26.03 8.81 -10.28
N PRO A 193 -26.85 9.54 -9.49
CA PRO A 193 -27.93 10.34 -10.05
C PRO A 193 -27.37 11.61 -10.70
N THR A 194 -27.64 11.81 -11.99
CA THR A 194 -27.57 13.12 -12.64
C THR A 194 -28.99 13.60 -12.90
N ALA A 195 -29.38 14.69 -12.24
CA ALA A 195 -30.56 15.46 -12.61
C ALA A 195 -30.19 16.94 -12.59
N ASN A 196 -30.19 17.56 -13.77
CA ASN A 196 -30.17 19.01 -13.87
C ASN A 196 -31.55 19.54 -13.44
N VAL A 197 -31.56 20.59 -12.64
CA VAL A 197 -32.77 21.39 -12.44
C VAL A 197 -32.85 22.40 -13.58
N ILE A 198 -33.90 22.32 -14.40
CA ILE A 198 -34.52 23.45 -15.13
C ILE A 198 -36.00 23.11 -15.30
N ILE A 199 -36.83 23.98 -14.69
CA ILE A 199 -38.16 24.46 -15.10
C ILE A 199 -39.08 23.48 -15.87
N ARG A 200 -40.21 23.14 -15.24
CA ARG A 200 -41.43 22.71 -15.93
C ARG A 200 -42.28 23.94 -16.25
N GLU A 201 -42.64 24.11 -17.52
CA GLU A 201 -44.01 24.52 -17.86
C GLU A 201 -44.69 23.27 -18.42
N ASP A 202 -45.91 23.00 -17.98
CA ASP A 202 -46.71 21.91 -18.54
C ASP A 202 -48.16 22.39 -18.62
N SER A 203 -48.68 22.46 -19.84
CA SER A 203 -49.99 23.00 -20.15
C SER A 203 -50.92 21.88 -20.61
N ARG A 204 -51.92 21.57 -19.76
CA ARG A 204 -53.23 20.98 -20.10
C ARG A 204 -53.25 19.75 -21.03
N GLY A 205 -53.68 18.60 -20.49
CA GLY A 205 -54.06 17.44 -21.31
C GLY A 205 -54.88 16.41 -20.52
N TYR A 206 -56.21 16.49 -20.63
CA TYR A 206 -57.16 15.69 -19.86
C TYR A 206 -57.48 14.35 -20.58
N MET A 207 -57.32 13.23 -19.85
CA MET A 207 -58.13 11.98 -19.74
C MET A 207 -59.11 11.51 -20.87
N PRO A 208 -59.56 10.23 -20.89
CA PRO A 208 -59.47 9.36 -22.08
C PRO A 208 -60.84 8.90 -22.64
N HIS A 209 -60.84 8.08 -23.70
CA HIS A 209 -61.73 6.91 -23.99
C HIS A 209 -61.42 6.43 -25.44
N LYS A 210 -61.12 5.16 -25.77
CA LYS A 210 -61.91 3.89 -25.84
C LYS A 210 -62.71 3.70 -27.15
N ASN A 211 -62.72 2.44 -27.65
CA ASN A 211 -63.54 1.83 -28.73
C ASN A 211 -63.02 1.99 -30.19
N THR A 212 -63.25 1.10 -31.19
CA THR A 212 -63.58 -0.36 -31.33
C THR A 212 -63.45 -0.75 -32.83
N SER A 213 -63.64 -2.04 -33.20
CA SER A 213 -63.90 -2.60 -34.57
C SER A 213 -62.75 -2.52 -35.60
N ASN A 214 -62.34 -3.65 -36.21
CA ASN A 214 -62.83 -4.25 -37.49
C ASN A 214 -62.70 -3.28 -38.69
N ASP A 215 -62.18 -3.66 -39.86
CA ASP A 215 -62.28 -4.99 -40.51
C ASP A 215 -61.15 -5.32 -41.53
N GLN A 216 -61.04 -6.60 -41.90
CA GLN A 216 -60.58 -7.19 -43.19
C GLN A 216 -59.68 -6.37 -44.16
N THR A 217 -58.43 -6.76 -44.52
CA THR A 217 -58.00 -7.86 -45.44
C THR A 217 -56.49 -7.61 -45.78
N ASN A 218 -55.63 -8.48 -46.35
CA ASN A 218 -55.74 -9.83 -46.93
C ASN A 218 -54.36 -10.57 -46.95
N VAL A 219 -54.37 -11.91 -46.98
CA VAL A 219 -53.40 -12.86 -47.63
C VAL A 219 -51.89 -12.71 -47.33
N LEU A 220 -51.25 -13.54 -46.49
CA LEU A 220 -50.88 -14.99 -46.59
C LEU A 220 -49.53 -15.32 -47.31
N LEU A 221 -48.56 -15.70 -46.47
CA LEU A 221 -47.51 -16.74 -46.67
C LEU A 221 -48.17 -18.11 -47.03
N PRO A 222 -47.50 -19.24 -47.45
CA PRO A 222 -46.34 -19.86 -46.74
C PRO A 222 -45.43 -20.90 -47.50
N ILE A 223 -44.67 -21.68 -46.68
CA ILE A 223 -44.11 -23.06 -46.86
C ILE A 223 -42.64 -23.24 -47.36
N PRO A 224 -41.78 -24.02 -46.66
CA PRO A 224 -40.46 -24.56 -47.09
C PRO A 224 -40.62 -26.04 -47.57
N PRO A 225 -39.75 -27.04 -47.28
CA PRO A 225 -38.27 -27.16 -47.33
C PRO A 225 -37.81 -28.21 -48.40
N ALA A 226 -36.50 -28.47 -48.55
CA ALA A 226 -35.90 -29.82 -48.75
C ALA A 226 -34.38 -29.76 -49.03
N ALA A 227 -33.69 -30.89 -48.82
CA ALA A 227 -32.27 -31.08 -49.13
C ALA A 227 -32.04 -31.61 -50.56
N LEU A 228 -30.78 -31.61 -51.04
CA LEU A 228 -30.08 -32.83 -51.49
C LEU A 228 -28.62 -32.57 -51.96
N THR A 229 -27.80 -33.58 -51.69
CA THR A 229 -26.48 -34.00 -52.24
C THR A 229 -25.82 -33.29 -53.44
N GLY A 230 -24.55 -32.90 -53.27
CA GLY A 230 -23.37 -33.65 -53.81
C GLY A 230 -22.90 -33.47 -55.27
N ARG A 231 -21.58 -33.21 -55.42
CA ARG A 231 -20.70 -33.39 -56.63
C ARG A 231 -21.03 -32.54 -57.87
N GLU A 232 -20.14 -32.28 -58.84
CA GLU A 232 -18.66 -32.27 -58.97
C GLU A 232 -18.33 -31.48 -60.26
N ALA A 233 -17.23 -30.72 -60.29
CA ALA A 233 -16.41 -30.38 -61.49
C ALA A 233 -17.11 -29.69 -62.72
N SER A 234 -16.41 -29.06 -63.69
CA SER A 234 -14.99 -28.73 -63.87
C SER A 234 -14.80 -27.53 -64.83
N GLU A 235 -13.71 -26.78 -64.63
CA GLU A 235 -12.73 -26.26 -65.62
C GLU A 235 -13.05 -25.58 -66.99
N LYS A 236 -12.16 -24.61 -67.31
CA LYS A 236 -11.55 -24.23 -68.64
C LYS A 236 -12.40 -23.36 -69.62
N VAL A 237 -11.87 -22.50 -70.53
CA VAL A 237 -10.50 -21.99 -70.81
C VAL A 237 -10.49 -20.66 -71.65
N PHE A 238 -9.60 -19.70 -71.32
CA PHE A 238 -9.00 -18.62 -72.19
C PHE A 238 -9.98 -17.61 -72.87
N ASN A 239 -9.62 -16.48 -73.52
CA ASN A 239 -8.37 -15.73 -73.87
C ASN A 239 -8.76 -14.22 -73.84
N GLY A 240 -7.94 -13.16 -73.66
CA GLY A 240 -6.67 -12.78 -74.31
C GLY A 240 -6.89 -11.53 -75.22
N GLY A 241 -6.27 -10.37 -74.93
CA GLY A 241 -6.34 -9.17 -75.81
C GLY A 241 -6.07 -7.80 -75.13
N ASN A 242 -5.20 -6.97 -75.71
CA ASN A 242 -4.65 -5.72 -75.12
C ASN A 242 -5.32 -4.42 -75.62
N THR A 243 -5.33 -3.36 -74.80
CA THR A 243 -4.68 -2.04 -75.10
C THR A 243 -4.81 -1.03 -73.93
N GLU A 244 -3.83 -0.10 -73.80
CA GLU A 244 -3.75 0.91 -72.74
C GLU A 244 -4.50 2.21 -73.05
N ILE A 245 -5.15 2.85 -72.05
CA ILE A 245 -5.05 4.30 -71.78
C ILE A 245 -5.12 4.54 -70.25
N LYS A 246 -4.24 5.37 -69.69
CA LYS A 246 -4.23 5.76 -68.27
C LYS A 246 -5.36 6.73 -67.89
N VAL A 247 -6.23 6.34 -66.96
CA VAL A 247 -7.03 7.27 -66.13
C VAL A 247 -6.98 6.80 -64.67
N THR A 248 -6.55 7.67 -63.74
CA THR A 248 -6.43 7.33 -62.31
C THR A 248 -7.63 7.77 -61.48
N PRO A 249 -8.42 6.86 -60.85
CA PRO A 249 -9.52 7.24 -59.97
C PRO A 249 -9.06 7.44 -58.52
N ARG A 250 -8.42 8.59 -58.24
CA ARG A 250 -7.98 8.95 -56.89
C ARG A 250 -9.16 9.42 -56.01
N ARG A 251 -10.03 8.53 -55.49
CA ARG A 251 -11.14 8.95 -54.57
C ARG A 251 -11.75 7.92 -53.59
N ARG A 252 -10.97 7.08 -52.89
CA ARG A 252 -11.44 6.32 -51.69
C ARG A 252 -10.49 6.35 -50.46
N ARG A 253 -10.01 7.53 -50.04
CA ARG A 253 -9.24 7.66 -48.78
C ARG A 253 -9.47 8.94 -47.95
N MET A 254 -10.67 9.53 -47.97
CA MET A 254 -10.98 10.75 -47.17
C MET A 254 -12.17 10.67 -46.18
N LYS A 255 -12.99 9.60 -46.17
CA LYS A 255 -14.11 9.49 -45.19
C LYS A 255 -13.78 8.80 -43.85
N ARG A 256 -12.59 8.22 -43.67
CA ARG A 256 -12.20 7.52 -42.41
C ARG A 256 -11.37 8.35 -41.42
N GLN A 257 -10.88 9.53 -41.80
CA GLN A 257 -10.05 10.38 -40.92
C GLN A 257 -10.82 11.48 -40.18
N SER A 258 -11.96 11.98 -40.70
CA SER A 258 -12.77 13.01 -40.03
C SER A 258 -13.41 12.50 -38.73
N SER A 259 -14.03 11.32 -38.78
CA SER A 259 -14.68 10.66 -37.61
C SER A 259 -13.73 10.47 -36.42
N ARG A 260 -12.47 10.08 -36.65
CA ARG A 260 -11.47 9.95 -35.58
C ARG A 260 -11.00 11.29 -34.99
N ARG A 261 -11.02 12.38 -35.78
CA ARG A 261 -10.53 13.69 -35.33
C ARG A 261 -11.58 14.42 -34.47
N TYR A 262 -12.87 14.27 -34.76
CA TYR A 262 -13.95 14.83 -33.94
C TYR A 262 -13.98 14.22 -32.52
N SER A 263 -13.87 12.89 -32.44
CA SER A 263 -13.85 12.15 -31.16
C SER A 263 -12.72 12.58 -30.21
N SER A 264 -11.62 13.17 -30.70
CA SER A 264 -10.50 13.59 -29.86
C SER A 264 -10.76 14.92 -29.14
N TYR A 265 -11.55 15.81 -29.77
CA TYR A 265 -11.86 17.14 -29.24
C TYR A 265 -12.97 17.10 -28.18
N ASP A 266 -14.02 16.31 -28.40
CA ASP A 266 -15.07 16.08 -27.39
C ASP A 266 -14.52 15.45 -26.11
N ASP A 267 -13.52 14.57 -26.25
CA ASP A 267 -12.84 13.91 -25.14
C ASP A 267 -11.94 14.87 -24.36
N TYR A 268 -11.33 15.85 -25.05
CA TYR A 268 -10.63 16.98 -24.42
C TYR A 268 -11.60 17.89 -23.67
N LEU A 269 -12.70 18.32 -24.29
CA LEU A 269 -13.72 19.16 -23.64
C LEU A 269 -14.37 18.47 -22.43
N ARG A 270 -14.57 17.14 -22.49
CA ARG A 270 -15.07 16.34 -21.36
C ARG A 270 -14.06 16.31 -20.20
N ARG A 271 -12.77 16.11 -20.49
CA ARG A 271 -11.69 16.17 -19.48
C ARG A 271 -11.58 17.55 -18.84
N GLU A 272 -11.68 18.62 -19.63
CA GLU A 272 -11.61 20.00 -19.14
C GLU A 272 -12.83 20.39 -18.29
N ARG A 273 -14.03 19.91 -18.64
CA ARG A 273 -15.25 20.10 -17.82
C ARG A 273 -15.13 19.43 -16.46
N LEU A 274 -14.67 18.17 -16.44
CA LEU A 274 -14.37 17.42 -15.21
C LEU A 274 -13.24 18.06 -14.36
N ARG A 275 -12.27 18.73 -15.00
CA ARG A 275 -11.23 19.48 -14.28
C ARG A 275 -11.83 20.67 -13.53
N ARG A 276 -12.65 21.48 -14.21
CA ARG A 276 -13.34 22.64 -13.62
C ARG A 276 -14.33 22.25 -12.52
N GLU A 277 -15.03 21.13 -12.67
CA GLU A 277 -15.90 20.57 -11.62
C GLU A 277 -15.11 20.16 -10.37
N ARG A 278 -13.95 19.50 -10.54
CA ARG A 278 -13.05 19.16 -9.43
C ARG A 278 -12.48 20.39 -8.75
N GLU A 279 -12.07 21.41 -9.50
CA GLU A 279 -11.58 22.69 -8.97
C GLU A 279 -12.68 23.42 -8.18
N ARG A 280 -13.92 23.45 -8.67
CA ARG A 280 -15.07 24.00 -7.92
C ARG A 280 -15.38 23.20 -6.65
N ALA A 281 -15.35 21.87 -6.70
CA ALA A 281 -15.56 21.02 -5.52
C ALA A 281 -14.43 21.19 -4.48
N GLN A 282 -13.18 21.35 -4.93
CA GLN A 282 -12.03 21.65 -4.09
C GLN A 282 -12.20 23.01 -3.39
N GLN A 283 -12.58 24.06 -4.12
CA GLN A 283 -12.84 25.39 -3.57
C GLN A 283 -14.02 25.41 -2.58
N LEU A 284 -15.11 24.68 -2.86
CA LEU A 284 -16.24 24.53 -1.94
C LEU A 284 -15.81 23.84 -0.64
N TYR A 285 -15.05 22.75 -0.75
CA TYR A 285 -14.50 22.04 0.41
C TYR A 285 -13.57 22.93 1.25
N GLU A 286 -12.67 23.67 0.61
CA GLU A 286 -11.76 24.60 1.29
C GLU A 286 -12.52 25.75 1.97
N ARG A 287 -13.57 26.28 1.34
CA ARG A 287 -14.47 27.29 1.93
C ARG A 287 -15.23 26.73 3.14
N GLU A 288 -15.67 25.47 3.11
CA GLU A 288 -16.26 24.81 4.28
C GLU A 288 -15.25 24.59 5.42
N GLN A 289 -14.01 24.17 5.12
CA GLN A 289 -12.98 24.02 6.15
C GLN A 289 -12.63 25.37 6.80
N LEU A 290 -12.51 26.43 6.00
CA LEU A 290 -12.28 27.78 6.52
C LEU A 290 -13.45 28.29 7.37
N LYS A 291 -14.70 27.96 6.99
CA LYS A 291 -15.89 28.27 7.80
C LYS A 291 -15.83 27.57 9.16
N ARG A 292 -15.53 26.27 9.19
CA ARG A 292 -15.38 25.49 10.44
C ARG A 292 -14.28 26.06 11.34
N GLN A 293 -13.12 26.43 10.78
CA GLN A 293 -12.04 27.06 11.55
C GLN A 293 -12.46 28.42 12.14
N ARG A 294 -13.23 29.23 11.40
CA ARG A 294 -13.78 30.50 11.93
C ARG A 294 -14.82 30.27 13.02
N GLU A 295 -15.67 29.26 12.88
CA GLU A 295 -16.65 28.86 13.90
C GLU A 295 -15.96 28.34 15.18
N GLU A 296 -14.91 27.53 15.06
CA GLU A 296 -14.09 27.06 16.18
C GLU A 296 -13.33 28.20 16.88
N LEU A 297 -12.73 29.12 16.11
CA LEU A 297 -12.05 30.30 16.65
C LEU A 297 -13.02 31.23 17.39
N ALA A 298 -14.20 31.49 16.82
CA ALA A 298 -15.24 32.27 17.47
C ALA A 298 -15.78 31.56 18.74
N ALA A 299 -15.91 30.24 18.73
CA ALA A 299 -16.28 29.46 19.91
C ALA A 299 -15.20 29.50 21.00
N HIS A 300 -13.92 29.52 20.63
CA HIS A 300 -12.81 29.68 21.57
C HIS A 300 -12.78 31.09 22.17
N GLN A 301 -12.92 32.13 21.34
CA GLN A 301 -13.02 33.52 21.79
C GLN A 301 -14.20 33.72 22.76
N ARG A 302 -15.39 33.18 22.45
CA ARG A 302 -16.57 33.21 23.35
C ARG A 302 -16.38 32.48 24.68
N ARG A 303 -15.47 31.51 24.76
CA ARG A 303 -15.10 30.85 26.03
C ARG A 303 -14.15 31.70 26.86
N ASN A 304 -13.25 32.43 26.19
CA ASN A 304 -12.23 33.26 26.84
C ASN A 304 -12.72 34.68 27.20
N SER A 305 -13.87 35.12 26.68
CA SER A 305 -14.45 36.45 26.94
C SER A 305 -15.56 36.49 28.00
N ARG A 306 -15.78 35.41 28.76
CA ARG A 306 -16.64 35.43 29.95
C ARG A 306 -15.87 36.05 31.13
N PRO A 307 -16.37 37.11 31.79
CA PRO A 307 -15.74 37.66 32.99
C PRO A 307 -15.70 36.64 34.14
N SER A 308 -14.60 36.64 34.87
CA SER A 308 -14.35 35.73 36.00
C SER A 308 -15.25 36.06 37.21
N ALA A 309 -16.42 35.41 37.30
CA ALA A 309 -17.19 35.37 38.54
C ALA A 309 -16.45 34.50 39.58
N GLN A 310 -15.87 35.13 40.61
CA GLN A 310 -15.25 34.44 41.72
C GLN A 310 -16.30 33.65 42.52
N ILE A 311 -16.21 32.31 42.53
CA ILE A 311 -16.88 31.48 43.53
C ILE A 311 -15.87 30.52 44.16
N ARG A 312 -15.54 30.77 45.42
CA ARG A 312 -14.75 29.86 46.28
C ARG A 312 -15.47 28.51 46.38
N ARG A 313 -14.76 27.39 46.19
CA ARG A 313 -15.08 26.09 46.83
C ARG A 313 -13.82 25.21 46.95
N ARG A 314 -13.78 24.43 48.02
CA ARG A 314 -12.65 23.62 48.52
C ARG A 314 -12.32 22.40 47.63
N PRO A 315 -11.13 21.78 47.76
CA PRO A 315 -10.63 20.80 46.80
C PRO A 315 -11.34 19.44 46.94
N ALA A 316 -11.92 18.95 45.84
CA ALA A 316 -12.36 17.57 45.71
C ALA A 316 -11.31 16.78 44.90
N GLN A 317 -10.63 15.84 45.55
CA GLN A 317 -9.70 14.92 44.88
C GLN A 317 -10.45 14.05 43.85
N THR A 318 -10.32 14.38 42.58
CA THR A 318 -10.65 13.45 41.50
C THR A 318 -9.44 13.26 40.59
N ARG A 319 -8.69 12.18 40.84
CA ARG A 319 -7.70 11.64 39.90
C ARG A 319 -8.43 11.18 38.63
N ARG A 320 -8.69 12.11 37.71
CA ARG A 320 -8.83 11.75 36.29
C ARG A 320 -7.49 11.16 35.87
N ARG A 321 -7.41 9.83 35.81
CA ARG A 321 -6.39 9.13 35.03
C ARG A 321 -6.63 9.46 33.57
N GLU A 322 -6.11 10.60 33.14
CA GLU A 322 -5.90 10.87 31.73
C GLU A 322 -5.03 9.73 31.20
N SER A 323 -5.58 8.93 30.28
CA SER A 323 -4.86 7.81 29.71
C SER A 323 -3.75 8.36 28.82
N GLN A 324 -2.57 8.56 29.42
CA GLN A 324 -1.33 8.73 28.69
C GLN A 324 -1.19 7.52 27.79
N ARG A 325 -1.56 7.68 26.51
CA ARG A 325 -1.14 6.77 25.46
C ARG A 325 0.37 6.85 25.43
N ILE A 326 1.03 5.86 26.03
CA ILE A 326 2.47 5.66 25.94
C ILE A 326 2.78 5.58 24.44
N THR A 327 3.29 6.66 23.87
CA THR A 327 3.78 6.70 22.50
C THR A 327 4.90 5.68 22.41
N ALA A 328 4.77 4.75 21.46
CA ALA A 328 5.76 3.68 21.32
C ALA A 328 7.15 4.32 21.09
N PRO A 329 8.25 3.75 21.62
CA PRO A 329 9.58 4.31 21.40
C PRO A 329 9.87 4.49 19.90
N GLY A 330 10.22 5.72 19.51
CA GLY A 330 10.36 6.16 18.11
C GLY A 330 9.16 6.95 17.57
N SER A 331 7.95 6.79 18.11
CA SER A 331 6.77 7.49 17.60
C SER A 331 6.82 8.98 17.90
N VAL A 332 6.66 9.80 16.87
CA VAL A 332 6.26 11.21 17.02
C VAL A 332 4.85 11.31 17.63
N THR A 333 4.54 12.44 18.26
CA THR A 333 3.17 12.78 18.69
C THR A 333 2.31 13.22 17.50
N VAL A 334 0.99 13.36 17.69
CA VAL A 334 0.08 13.87 16.66
C VAL A 334 0.39 15.33 16.31
N GLU A 335 0.74 16.13 17.32
CA GLU A 335 1.15 17.52 17.16
C GLU A 335 2.47 17.63 16.39
N GLU A 336 3.47 16.81 16.75
CA GLU A 336 4.74 16.74 16.05
C GLU A 336 4.57 16.29 14.59
N GLN A 337 3.72 15.31 14.33
CA GLN A 337 3.34 14.91 12.97
C GLN A 337 2.79 16.11 12.19
N ASN A 338 1.94 16.95 12.80
CA ASN A 338 1.36 18.12 12.16
C ASN A 338 2.42 19.19 11.86
N TYR A 339 3.32 19.52 12.80
CA TYR A 339 4.39 20.48 12.55
C TYR A 339 5.42 19.98 11.53
N LEU A 340 5.80 18.70 11.60
CA LEU A 340 6.65 18.09 10.57
C LEU A 340 5.98 18.17 9.20
N THR A 341 4.67 17.90 9.10
CA THR A 341 3.93 17.94 7.82
C THR A 341 3.86 19.37 7.27
N GLN A 342 3.73 20.37 8.14
CA GLN A 342 3.80 21.78 7.74
C GLN A 342 5.19 22.17 7.27
N ALA A 343 6.25 21.90 8.05
CA ALA A 343 7.63 22.27 7.72
C ALA A 343 8.09 21.67 6.37
N HIS A 344 7.81 20.38 6.12
CA HIS A 344 8.14 19.73 4.84
C HIS A 344 7.40 20.37 3.65
N ASN A 345 6.12 20.68 3.82
CA ASN A 345 5.32 21.25 2.74
C ASN A 345 5.60 22.75 2.52
N LEU A 346 6.04 23.48 3.55
CA LEU A 346 6.53 24.85 3.43
C LEU A 346 7.81 24.88 2.58
N LEU A 347 8.77 23.98 2.86
CA LEU A 347 10.00 23.86 2.06
C LEU A 347 9.78 23.39 0.62
N ARG A 348 8.64 22.76 0.31
CA ARG A 348 8.25 22.37 -1.06
C ARG A 348 7.52 23.47 -1.82
N GLY A 349 6.92 24.43 -1.11
CA GLY A 349 6.18 25.55 -1.69
C GLY A 349 4.93 25.13 -2.49
N SER A 350 4.44 26.03 -3.33
CA SER A 350 3.25 25.82 -4.18
C SER A 350 3.52 25.01 -5.45
N GLN A 351 4.76 25.01 -5.95
CA GLN A 351 5.14 24.40 -7.24
C GLN A 351 5.28 22.88 -7.19
N MET A 352 5.38 22.29 -6.00
CA MET A 352 5.59 20.85 -5.82
C MET A 352 4.36 20.18 -5.19
N THR A 353 4.13 18.91 -5.54
CA THR A 353 3.06 18.13 -4.89
C THR A 353 3.32 18.03 -3.39
N LYS A 354 2.33 18.41 -2.57
CA LYS A 354 2.39 18.32 -1.11
C LYS A 354 2.56 16.86 -0.64
N LEU A 355 3.54 16.63 0.23
CA LEU A 355 3.77 15.35 0.90
C LEU A 355 2.64 15.06 1.90
N LYS A 356 2.15 13.82 1.87
CA LYS A 356 1.13 13.31 2.80
C LYS A 356 1.73 12.34 3.80
N TRP A 357 1.31 12.42 5.05
CA TRP A 357 1.80 11.53 6.10
C TRP A 357 1.34 10.09 5.87
N SER A 358 2.29 9.16 5.75
CA SER A 358 2.03 7.75 5.45
C SER A 358 2.22 6.88 6.68
N ARG A 359 1.11 6.32 7.19
CA ARG A 359 1.14 5.30 8.27
C ARG A 359 1.95 4.04 7.89
N TYR A 360 2.25 3.83 6.61
CA TYR A 360 3.17 2.77 6.18
C TYR A 360 4.62 3.18 6.49
N LEU A 361 5.05 4.36 6.01
CA LEU A 361 6.40 4.88 6.22
C LEU A 361 6.68 5.19 7.70
N GLN A 362 5.66 5.56 8.49
CA GLN A 362 5.81 5.83 9.92
C GLN A 362 6.32 4.60 10.67
N ARG A 363 5.76 3.41 10.39
CA ARG A 363 6.20 2.15 10.99
C ARG A 363 7.62 1.76 10.58
N TRP A 364 8.06 2.20 9.39
CA TRP A 364 9.44 2.05 8.95
C TRP A 364 10.36 3.03 9.67
N ALA A 365 9.96 4.28 9.84
CA ALA A 365 10.73 5.26 10.61
C ALA A 365 10.88 4.81 12.08
N ASP A 366 9.78 4.38 12.71
CA ASP A 366 9.74 3.81 14.08
C ASP A 366 10.62 2.56 14.21
N TYR A 367 10.84 1.84 13.11
CA TYR A 367 11.67 0.64 13.07
C TYR A 367 13.15 0.97 12.92
N VAL A 368 13.52 1.89 12.04
CA VAL A 368 14.93 2.12 11.70
C VAL A 368 15.62 3.06 12.69
N ILE A 369 14.89 3.94 13.38
CA ILE A 369 15.49 4.93 14.28
C ILE A 369 16.28 4.30 15.44
N ARG A 370 17.58 4.62 15.51
CA ARG A 370 18.52 4.21 16.57
C ARG A 370 19.44 5.38 16.89
N CYS A 371 19.66 5.65 18.17
CA CYS A 371 20.50 6.75 18.65
C CYS A 371 21.98 6.63 18.23
N ALA A 372 22.48 5.39 18.14
CA ALA A 372 23.88 5.11 17.80
C ALA A 372 24.15 5.04 16.29
N VAL A 373 23.13 4.76 15.46
CA VAL A 373 23.32 4.43 14.03
C VAL A 373 22.17 4.96 13.17
N GLU A 374 22.53 5.56 12.04
CA GLU A 374 21.59 6.10 11.05
C GLU A 374 21.22 5.05 10.00
N TYR A 375 20.22 4.23 10.32
CA TYR A 375 19.72 3.17 9.42
C TYR A 375 18.74 3.70 8.38
N PRO A 376 18.95 3.45 7.07
CA PRO A 376 18.00 3.85 6.03
C PRO A 376 16.64 3.15 6.15
N GLY A 377 15.62 3.77 5.57
CA GLY A 377 14.37 3.12 5.22
C GLY A 377 14.53 2.02 4.16
N PRO A 378 13.41 1.45 3.67
CA PRO A 378 13.45 0.47 2.59
C PRO A 378 14.25 0.92 1.37
N ILE A 379 14.87 -0.01 0.66
CA ILE A 379 15.70 0.25 -0.53
C ILE A 379 15.00 1.02 -1.67
N THR A 380 13.68 1.20 -1.62
CA THR A 380 12.88 1.98 -2.58
C THR A 380 12.43 3.34 -2.02
N THR A 381 13.12 3.86 -1.01
CA THR A 381 12.76 5.11 -0.31
C THR A 381 13.99 5.96 -0.07
N TYR A 382 13.79 7.28 -0.02
CA TYR A 382 14.79 8.21 0.45
C TYR A 382 14.68 8.33 1.98
N THR A 383 15.79 8.62 2.66
CA THR A 383 15.81 8.83 4.12
C THR A 383 16.64 10.05 4.49
N ASN A 384 16.11 10.88 5.38
CA ASN A 384 16.85 11.96 6.05
C ASN A 384 16.98 11.65 7.54
N PHE A 385 18.17 11.87 8.09
CA PHE A 385 18.42 11.83 9.52
C PHE A 385 18.61 13.24 10.08
N GLY A 386 18.45 13.40 11.38
CA GLY A 386 18.74 14.66 12.04
C GLY A 386 18.79 14.52 13.54
N LYS A 387 19.53 15.40 14.19
CA LYS A 387 19.71 15.42 15.64
C LYS A 387 19.56 16.85 16.14
N ILE A 388 18.93 17.00 17.29
CA ILE A 388 18.76 18.28 18.01
C ILE A 388 18.96 18.05 19.50
N SER A 389 19.31 19.08 20.27
CA SER A 389 19.35 19.01 21.73
C SER A 389 17.95 18.79 22.33
N ASN A 390 17.90 18.20 23.53
CA ASN A 390 16.67 18.02 24.31
C ASN A 390 16.05 19.40 24.61
N GLY A 391 14.74 19.50 24.47
CA GLY A 391 14.02 20.79 24.50
C GLY A 391 13.93 21.46 23.12
N GLY A 392 14.77 21.08 22.16
CA GLY A 392 14.65 21.50 20.77
C GLY A 392 13.48 20.83 20.06
N ASN A 393 12.66 21.64 19.38
CA ASN A 393 11.54 21.16 18.57
C ASN A 393 12.02 20.41 17.31
N ILE A 394 11.60 19.16 17.13
CA ILE A 394 12.09 18.31 16.03
C ILE A 394 11.74 18.81 14.63
N TYR A 395 10.76 19.71 14.48
CA TYR A 395 10.49 20.35 13.19
C TYR A 395 11.58 21.36 12.78
N ASN A 396 12.37 21.89 13.72
CA ASN A 396 13.50 22.77 13.41
C ASN A 396 14.60 22.04 12.62
N ILE A 397 14.73 20.72 12.81
CA ILE A 397 15.61 19.87 12.00
C ILE A 397 15.23 19.98 10.51
N VAL A 398 13.93 20.00 10.21
CA VAL A 398 13.41 20.11 8.84
C VAL A 398 13.75 21.49 8.25
N TYR A 399 13.59 22.57 9.00
CA TYR A 399 14.00 23.90 8.54
C TYR A 399 15.51 23.99 8.28
N ASN A 400 16.34 23.39 9.15
CA ASN A 400 17.78 23.32 8.95
C ASN A 400 18.16 22.55 7.66
N TRP A 401 17.43 21.48 7.33
CA TRP A 401 17.61 20.80 6.04
C TRP A 401 17.38 21.74 4.86
N GLY A 402 16.36 22.62 4.91
CA GLY A 402 16.13 23.63 3.87
C GLY A 402 17.33 24.55 3.61
N ASN A 403 18.05 24.91 4.68
CA ASN A 403 19.25 25.76 4.63
C ASN A 403 20.49 25.06 4.04
N GLU A 404 20.39 23.79 3.62
CA GLU A 404 21.49 23.08 2.96
C GLU A 404 21.66 23.45 1.48
N GLY A 405 20.62 24.02 0.85
CA GLY A 405 20.62 24.31 -0.59
C GLY A 405 20.67 23.03 -1.43
N TYR A 406 21.11 23.11 -2.69
CA TYR A 406 21.13 21.95 -3.60
C TYR A 406 22.50 21.26 -3.71
N ASN A 407 23.50 21.70 -2.94
CA ASN A 407 24.85 21.12 -3.00
C ASN A 407 24.90 19.76 -2.27
N VAL A 408 24.97 18.68 -3.05
CA VAL A 408 25.08 17.28 -2.56
C VAL A 408 26.47 16.86 -2.09
N ASN A 409 27.47 17.75 -2.20
CA ASN A 409 28.84 17.53 -1.71
C ASN A 409 29.09 18.18 -0.33
N LYS A 410 28.07 18.80 0.28
CA LYS A 410 28.18 19.45 1.59
C LYS A 410 28.47 18.40 2.67
N LYS A 411 29.44 18.65 3.56
CA LYS A 411 29.69 17.79 4.73
C LYS A 411 28.54 17.98 5.73
N LEU A 412 27.82 16.91 6.04
CA LEU A 412 26.63 16.93 6.90
C LEU A 412 26.94 16.36 8.29
N VAL A 413 26.20 16.83 9.31
CA VAL A 413 26.30 16.33 10.70
C VAL A 413 25.51 15.03 10.90
N SER A 414 24.40 14.90 10.17
CA SER A 414 23.58 13.70 10.02
C SER A 414 23.48 13.36 8.54
N GLY A 415 23.28 12.09 8.22
CA GLY A 415 23.26 11.62 6.84
C GLY A 415 21.93 11.78 6.12
N CYS A 416 22.01 11.64 4.80
CA CYS A 416 20.89 11.27 3.96
C CYS A 416 21.21 9.95 3.23
N ARG A 417 20.17 9.27 2.76
CA ARG A 417 20.26 8.00 2.03
C ARG A 417 19.29 8.02 0.85
N THR A 418 19.75 7.59 -0.31
CA THR A 418 18.96 7.47 -1.54
C THR A 418 18.50 6.02 -1.72
N PRO A 419 17.52 5.72 -2.60
CA PRO A 419 17.11 4.34 -2.88
C PRO A 419 18.31 3.46 -3.28
N ALA A 420 18.65 2.52 -2.40
CA ALA A 420 19.84 1.66 -2.49
C ALA A 420 21.18 2.43 -2.58
N ASP A 421 21.26 3.62 -1.98
CA ASP A 421 22.47 4.46 -1.88
C ASP A 421 23.20 4.73 -3.20
N ARG A 422 22.43 4.81 -4.29
CA ARG A 422 22.91 4.95 -5.67
C ARG A 422 23.47 6.33 -6.01
N GLU A 423 23.06 7.36 -5.26
CA GLU A 423 23.29 8.76 -5.58
C GLU A 423 23.72 9.54 -4.34
N ARG A 424 24.65 10.50 -4.51
CA ARG A 424 24.95 11.51 -3.49
C ARG A 424 23.71 12.37 -3.22
N CYS A 425 23.52 12.78 -1.98
CA CYS A 425 22.41 13.61 -1.56
C CYS A 425 22.84 14.65 -0.53
N ASN A 426 21.95 15.60 -0.28
CA ASN A 426 21.81 16.27 1.00
C ASN A 426 20.35 16.14 1.47
N HIS A 427 19.99 16.69 2.62
CA HIS A 427 18.63 16.52 3.12
C HIS A 427 17.59 17.33 2.32
N ASN A 428 17.97 18.52 1.82
CA ASN A 428 17.10 19.41 1.06
C ASN A 428 16.68 18.81 -0.30
N VAL A 429 17.63 18.25 -1.06
CA VAL A 429 17.34 17.68 -2.39
C VAL A 429 16.33 16.53 -2.30
N ILE A 430 16.32 15.81 -1.17
CA ILE A 430 15.31 14.80 -0.86
C ILE A 430 13.97 15.46 -0.54
N VAL A 431 13.92 16.42 0.40
CA VAL A 431 12.66 17.13 0.74
C VAL A 431 12.03 17.80 -0.48
N ARG A 432 12.85 18.30 -1.41
CA ARG A 432 12.44 18.99 -2.65
C ARG A 432 12.38 18.11 -3.90
N ASN A 433 12.51 16.79 -3.78
CA ASN A 433 12.35 15.88 -4.92
C ASN A 433 10.88 15.89 -5.40
N GLU A 434 10.66 16.24 -6.66
CA GLU A 434 9.32 16.48 -7.22
C GLU A 434 8.46 15.22 -7.37
N PHE A 435 9.06 14.02 -7.36
CA PHE A 435 8.35 12.75 -7.55
C PHE A 435 7.72 12.20 -6.27
N LEU A 436 8.23 12.62 -5.10
CA LEU A 436 7.74 12.17 -3.80
C LEU A 436 6.30 12.62 -3.53
N ARG A 437 5.51 11.74 -2.92
CA ARG A 437 4.07 11.95 -2.61
C ARG A 437 3.75 11.65 -1.15
N GLU A 438 4.46 10.68 -0.57
CA GLU A 438 4.26 10.21 0.79
C GLU A 438 5.54 10.35 1.60
N TYR A 439 5.39 10.66 2.88
CA TYR A 439 6.51 10.61 3.82
C TYR A 439 6.01 10.28 5.22
N ALA A 440 6.90 9.93 6.13
CA ALA A 440 6.64 9.98 7.57
C ALA A 440 7.95 9.97 8.34
N CYS A 441 7.88 10.37 9.61
CA CYS A 441 9.03 10.41 10.49
C CYS A 441 8.79 9.70 11.82
N ALA A 442 9.90 9.42 12.48
CA ALA A 442 10.01 8.92 13.85
C ALA A 442 11.01 9.79 14.61
N ALA A 443 10.78 9.99 15.90
CA ALA A 443 11.66 10.71 16.80
C ALA A 443 11.97 9.90 18.07
N ARG A 444 13.24 9.86 18.47
CA ARG A 444 13.70 9.09 19.64
C ARG A 444 14.59 9.97 20.51
N ASN A 445 14.28 10.04 21.79
CA ASN A 445 15.15 10.64 22.78
C ASN A 445 16.32 9.69 23.05
N CYS A 446 17.53 10.25 23.07
CA CYS A 446 18.79 9.55 23.16
C CYS A 446 19.53 9.97 24.43
N GLN A 447 20.63 9.27 24.73
CA GLN A 447 21.55 9.67 25.80
C GLN A 447 22.17 11.05 25.50
N SER A 448 22.76 11.66 26.53
CA SER A 448 23.38 13.00 26.47
C SER A 448 22.44 14.13 26.04
N GLY A 449 21.13 13.97 26.27
CA GLY A 449 20.15 15.01 25.95
C GLY A 449 20.06 15.33 24.46
N ILE A 450 20.16 14.32 23.60
CA ILE A 450 19.95 14.46 22.15
C ILE A 450 18.61 13.85 21.77
N ARG A 451 17.90 14.47 20.84
CA ARG A 451 16.70 13.91 20.20
C ARG A 451 16.97 13.71 18.71
N GLN A 452 16.87 12.47 18.26
CA GLN A 452 17.06 12.11 16.86
C GLN A 452 15.71 12.10 16.13
N LEU A 453 15.71 12.53 14.88
CA LEU A 453 14.64 12.42 13.91
C LEU A 453 15.10 11.50 12.76
N THR A 454 14.17 10.73 12.21
CA THR A 454 14.39 10.00 10.96
C THR A 454 13.13 10.10 10.12
N CYS A 455 13.24 10.66 8.92
CA CYS A 455 12.13 10.83 7.98
C CYS A 455 12.38 9.98 6.72
N ILE A 456 11.39 9.20 6.32
CA ILE A 456 11.43 8.32 5.14
C ILE A 456 10.41 8.81 4.12
N TYR A 457 10.78 8.84 2.84
CA TYR A 457 10.00 9.41 1.75
C TYR A 457 9.77 8.43 0.58
N ARG A 458 8.64 8.58 -0.12
CA ARG A 458 8.24 7.77 -1.27
C ARG A 458 7.41 8.53 -2.30
#